data_AF-A0A381Z9Q2-F1
#
_entry.id   AF-A0A381Z9Q2-F1
#
_cell.length_a   1.000
_cell.length_b   1.000
_cell.length_c   1.000
_cell.angle_alpha   90.00
_cell.angle_beta   90.00
_cell.angle_gamma   90.00
#
_symmetry.space_group_name_H-M   'P 1'
#
loop_
_entity.id
_entity.type
_entity.pdbx_description
1 polymer ?
#
loop_
_entity_poly.entity_id
_entity_poly.type
_entity_poly.pdbx_seq_one_letter_code
_entity_poly.pdbx_strand_id
1 'polypeptide(L)'
;MTKLKKYLTITYLITLCFTSQLVTQVSYADAKTDLGGTITFSGPGGQKLNLPSLKSDVEVDIEADLAKVTVVQTFINPTKAPLHATYLFPLNKDAAVHGMQMEIGDE
;
A
#
# COMPACT_ATOMS: atom_id res chain seq x y z
N MET A 1 -22.29 55.57 -12.85
CA MET A 1 -22.14 54.47 -11.86
C MET A 1 -21.96 53.08 -12.48
N THR A 2 -21.72 52.96 -13.80
CA THR A 2 -21.68 51.67 -14.53
C THR A 2 -20.28 51.06 -14.63
N LYS A 3 -19.22 51.89 -14.68
CA LYS A 3 -17.84 51.41 -14.77
C LYS A 3 -17.35 50.78 -13.47
N LEU A 4 -17.72 51.34 -12.31
CA LEU A 4 -17.31 50.84 -11.00
C LEU A 4 -17.86 49.43 -10.71
N LYS A 5 -19.12 49.16 -11.09
CA LYS A 5 -19.72 47.82 -10.96
C LYS A 5 -19.00 46.80 -11.84
N LYS A 6 -18.58 47.19 -13.06
CA LYS A 6 -17.86 46.31 -13.99
C LYS A 6 -16.49 45.89 -13.46
N TYR A 7 -15.73 46.81 -12.85
CA TYR A 7 -14.45 46.46 -12.22
C TYR A 7 -14.64 45.58 -10.99
N LEU A 8 -15.67 45.84 -10.17
CA LEU A 8 -16.01 45.01 -9.01
C LEU A 8 -16.38 43.56 -9.41
N THR A 9 -17.14 43.39 -10.50
CA THR A 9 -17.49 42.04 -11.01
C THR A 9 -16.29 41.32 -11.60
N ILE A 10 -15.37 42.03 -12.27
CA ILE A 10 -14.14 41.44 -12.82
C ILE A 10 -13.20 41.00 -11.69
N THR A 11 -13.06 41.81 -10.64
CA THR A 11 -12.28 41.41 -9.45
C THR A 11 -12.88 40.16 -8.82
N TYR A 12 -14.21 40.07 -8.67
CA TYR A 12 -14.87 38.90 -8.10
C TYR A 12 -14.68 37.62 -8.95
N LEU A 13 -14.71 37.73 -10.29
CA LEU A 13 -14.44 36.58 -11.18
C LEU A 13 -12.98 36.11 -11.11
N ILE A 14 -12.02 37.02 -10.99
CA ILE A 14 -10.59 36.67 -10.88
C ILE A 14 -10.31 36.00 -9.54
N THR A 15 -10.91 36.48 -8.44
CA THR A 15 -10.76 35.86 -7.12
C THR A 15 -11.40 34.47 -7.06
N LEU A 16 -12.54 34.25 -7.73
CA LEU A 16 -13.19 32.93 -7.81
C LEU A 16 -12.39 31.90 -8.63
N CYS A 17 -11.63 32.35 -9.63
CA CYS A 17 -10.77 31.47 -10.43
C CYS A 17 -9.50 31.02 -9.68
N PHE A 18 -9.06 31.77 -8.68
CA PHE A 18 -7.85 31.43 -7.91
C PHE A 18 -8.10 30.37 -6.82
N THR A 19 -9.34 30.23 -6.34
CA THR A 19 -9.66 29.25 -5.28
C THR A 19 -9.87 27.83 -5.80
N SER A 20 -10.15 27.64 -7.09
CA SER A 20 -10.40 26.31 -7.68
C SER A 20 -9.14 25.52 -8.04
N GLN A 21 -7.95 26.12 -7.96
CA GLN A 21 -6.68 25.45 -8.30
C GLN A 21 -6.06 24.64 -7.15
N LEU A 22 -6.69 24.60 -5.96
CA LEU A 22 -6.19 23.81 -4.81
C LEU A 22 -6.66 22.35 -4.80
N VAL A 23 -6.81 21.70 -5.96
CA VAL A 23 -6.89 20.23 -6.02
C VAL A 23 -5.48 19.70 -6.17
N THR A 24 -4.80 19.47 -5.04
CA THR A 24 -3.55 18.73 -5.02
C THR A 24 -3.84 17.31 -5.51
N GLN A 25 -3.37 16.98 -6.71
CA GLN A 25 -3.32 15.60 -7.20
C GLN A 25 -2.39 14.85 -6.24
N VAL A 26 -2.96 14.09 -5.29
CA VAL A 26 -2.16 13.18 -4.47
C VAL A 26 -1.71 12.06 -5.39
N SER A 27 -0.49 12.17 -5.90
CA SER A 27 0.19 11.09 -6.59
C SER A 27 0.61 10.08 -5.51
N TYR A 28 -0.23 9.08 -5.27
CA TYR A 28 0.24 7.88 -4.59
C TYR A 28 1.24 7.24 -5.53
N ALA A 29 2.50 7.19 -5.13
CA ALA A 29 3.48 6.36 -5.82
C ALA A 29 2.86 4.96 -5.96
N ASP A 30 2.75 4.48 -7.20
CA ASP A 30 2.36 3.10 -7.48
C ASP A 30 3.51 2.22 -6.98
N ALA A 31 3.46 1.92 -5.68
CA ALA A 31 4.44 1.08 -5.03
C ALA A 31 4.33 -0.27 -5.72
N LYS A 32 5.41 -0.67 -6.41
CA LYS A 32 5.52 -1.98 -7.04
C LYS A 32 5.32 -3.05 -5.96
N THR A 33 4.10 -3.52 -5.83
CA THR A 33 3.62 -4.39 -4.74
C THR A 33 4.05 -5.85 -4.91
N ASP A 34 4.73 -6.16 -6.01
CA ASP A 34 5.09 -7.52 -6.43
C ASP A 34 6.45 -8.00 -5.91
N LEU A 35 7.20 -7.17 -5.19
CA LEU A 35 8.54 -7.52 -4.72
C LEU A 35 8.54 -8.18 -3.33
N GLY A 36 7.44 -8.11 -2.60
CA GLY A 36 7.29 -8.68 -1.26
C GLY A 36 6.19 -9.72 -1.19
N GLY A 37 6.13 -10.48 -0.10
CA GLY A 37 5.04 -11.41 0.13
C GLY A 37 3.73 -10.66 0.31
N THR A 38 2.64 -11.30 -0.08
CA THR A 38 1.28 -10.73 0.01
C THR A 38 0.34 -11.69 0.70
N ILE A 39 -0.56 -11.17 1.53
CA ILE A 39 -1.70 -11.95 2.03
C ILE A 39 -2.94 -11.49 1.29
N THR A 40 -3.62 -12.44 0.65
CA THR A 40 -4.87 -12.20 -0.08
C THR A 40 -6.04 -12.89 0.60
N PHE A 41 -7.23 -12.31 0.53
CA PHE A 41 -8.48 -12.94 0.96
C PHE A 41 -9.58 -12.72 -0.08
N SER A 42 -10.61 -13.56 -0.06
CA SER A 42 -11.79 -13.39 -0.92
C SER A 42 -12.82 -12.47 -0.26
N GLY A 43 -13.04 -11.31 -0.87
CA GLY A 43 -14.12 -10.40 -0.51
C GLY A 43 -15.49 -10.85 -1.00
N PRO A 44 -16.56 -10.08 -0.70
CA PRO A 44 -17.90 -10.33 -1.22
C PRO A 44 -17.88 -10.45 -2.74
N GLY A 45 -18.53 -11.47 -3.31
CA GLY A 45 -18.51 -11.69 -4.76
C GLY A 45 -17.23 -12.30 -5.33
N GLY A 46 -16.32 -12.81 -4.48
CA GLY A 46 -15.16 -13.60 -4.91
C GLY A 46 -13.94 -12.80 -5.37
N GLN A 47 -13.99 -11.47 -5.26
CA GLN A 47 -12.85 -10.59 -5.53
C GLN A 47 -11.68 -10.91 -4.61
N LYS A 48 -10.46 -11.08 -5.15
CA LYS A 48 -9.25 -11.20 -4.33
C LYS A 48 -8.81 -9.81 -3.87
N LEU A 49 -8.65 -9.64 -2.56
CA LEU A 49 -8.24 -8.40 -1.92
C LEU A 49 -6.97 -8.64 -1.11
N ASN A 50 -6.05 -7.68 -1.11
CA ASN A 50 -4.82 -7.75 -0.32
C ASN A 50 -5.08 -7.25 1.10
N LEU A 51 -4.51 -7.93 2.09
CA LEU A 51 -4.38 -7.36 3.43
C LEU A 51 -3.28 -6.29 3.45
N PRO A 52 -3.46 -5.20 4.22
CA PRO A 52 -2.40 -4.23 4.43
C PRO A 52 -1.19 -4.86 5.12
N SER A 53 0.01 -4.64 4.56
CA SER A 53 1.27 -4.91 5.24
C SER A 53 1.62 -3.73 6.14
N LEU A 54 1.97 -4.02 7.39
CA LEU A 54 2.36 -3.01 8.38
C LEU A 54 3.87 -2.83 8.46
N LYS A 55 4.62 -3.94 8.36
CA LYS A 55 6.07 -3.95 8.50
C LYS A 55 6.67 -5.10 7.69
N SER A 56 7.86 -4.88 7.18
CA SER A 56 8.71 -5.93 6.63
C SER A 56 10.14 -5.69 7.09
N ASP A 57 10.73 -6.69 7.73
CA ASP A 57 12.13 -6.73 8.12
C ASP A 57 12.82 -7.84 7.32
N VAL A 58 14.05 -7.57 6.86
CA VAL A 58 14.86 -8.52 6.10
C VAL A 58 16.24 -8.60 6.75
N GLU A 59 16.62 -9.81 7.12
CA GLU A 59 17.95 -10.14 7.60
C GLU A 59 18.63 -11.05 6.58
N VAL A 60 19.89 -10.76 6.26
CA VAL A 60 20.68 -11.51 5.28
C VAL A 60 22.02 -11.86 5.92
N ASP A 61 22.28 -13.16 5.99
CA ASP A 61 23.56 -13.73 6.42
C ASP A 61 24.23 -14.39 5.21
N ILE A 62 25.49 -14.05 4.96
CA ILE A 62 26.23 -14.47 3.75
C ILE A 62 27.49 -15.21 4.16
N GLU A 63 27.55 -16.49 3.78
CA GLU A 63 28.71 -17.35 3.99
C GLU A 63 29.19 -17.88 2.64
N ALA A 64 30.37 -17.42 2.19
CA ALA A 64 30.93 -17.75 0.88
C ALA A 64 29.95 -17.47 -0.28
N ASP A 65 29.37 -18.51 -0.87
CA ASP A 65 28.41 -18.45 -1.98
C ASP A 65 26.96 -18.73 -1.57
N LEU A 66 26.69 -18.93 -0.28
CA LEU A 66 25.35 -19.15 0.27
C LEU A 66 24.84 -17.89 0.99
N ALA A 67 23.64 -17.45 0.63
CA ALA A 67 22.91 -16.40 1.35
C ALA A 67 21.70 -17.02 2.08
N LYS A 68 21.66 -16.87 3.41
CA LYS A 68 20.49 -17.18 4.22
C LYS A 68 19.70 -15.89 4.43
N VAL A 69 18.45 -15.89 3.98
CA VAL A 69 17.57 -14.71 4.04
C VAL A 69 16.39 -15.02 4.95
N THR A 70 16.26 -14.25 6.02
CA THR A 70 15.09 -14.28 6.91
C THR A 70 14.22 -13.06 6.61
N VAL A 71 12.99 -13.30 6.16
CA VAL A 71 12.00 -12.24 5.93
C VAL A 71 10.90 -12.34 6.99
N VAL A 72 10.71 -11.27 7.74
CA VAL A 72 9.62 -11.15 8.73
C VAL A 72 8.64 -10.10 8.23
N GLN A 73 7.39 -10.50 7.98
CA GLN A 73 6.35 -9.60 7.49
C GLN A 73 5.14 -9.59 8.42
N THR A 74 4.72 -8.40 8.81
CA THR A 74 3.52 -8.20 9.63
C THR A 74 2.38 -7.69 8.77
N PHE A 75 1.24 -8.36 8.84
CA PHE A 75 0.00 -7.95 8.17
C PHE A 75 -1.10 -7.74 9.21
N ILE A 76 -2.12 -6.97 8.84
CA ILE A 76 -3.30 -6.77 9.68
C ILE A 76 -4.57 -7.15 8.94
N ASN A 77 -5.49 -7.81 9.64
CA ASN A 77 -6.87 -7.90 9.21
C ASN A 77 -7.60 -6.63 9.69
N PRO A 78 -7.97 -5.68 8.80
CA PRO A 78 -8.63 -4.43 9.20
C PRO A 78 -10.13 -4.63 9.52
N THR A 79 -10.66 -5.84 9.31
CA THR A 79 -12.07 -6.15 9.53
C THR A 79 -12.32 -6.71 10.93
N LYS A 80 -13.58 -6.71 11.37
CA LYS A 80 -13.98 -7.31 12.65
C LYS A 80 -14.26 -8.81 12.56
N ALA A 81 -14.24 -9.37 11.35
CA ALA A 81 -14.56 -10.77 11.11
C ALA A 81 -13.27 -11.57 10.84
N PRO A 82 -13.19 -12.84 11.29
CA PRO A 82 -12.14 -13.74 10.84
C PRO A 82 -12.16 -13.88 9.31
N LEU A 83 -10.97 -13.92 8.70
CA LEU A 83 -10.82 -14.06 7.25
C LEU A 83 -10.07 -15.35 6.91
N HIS A 84 -10.55 -16.07 5.91
CA HIS A 84 -9.74 -17.07 5.23
C HIS A 84 -8.82 -16.37 4.24
N ALA A 85 -7.52 -16.40 4.51
CA ALA A 85 -6.52 -15.71 3.73
C ALA A 85 -5.40 -16.64 3.30
N THR A 86 -4.78 -16.31 2.16
CA THR A 86 -3.68 -17.06 1.56
C THR A 86 -2.46 -16.16 1.51
N TYR A 87 -1.37 -16.60 2.14
CA TYR A 87 -0.06 -15.97 2.00
C TYR A 87 0.64 -16.48 0.73
N LEU A 88 1.11 -15.56 -0.09
CA LEU A 88 1.94 -15.81 -1.26
C LEU A 88 3.37 -15.39 -0.94
N PHE A 89 4.25 -16.38 -0.83
CA PHE A 89 5.68 -16.18 -0.57
C PHE A 89 6.44 -15.82 -1.86
N PRO A 90 7.26 -14.76 -1.87
CA PRO A 90 7.97 -14.30 -3.06
C PRO A 90 9.30 -15.05 -3.24
N LEU A 91 9.23 -16.33 -3.64
CA LEU A 91 10.43 -17.16 -3.79
C LEU A 91 11.27 -16.73 -5.02
N ASN A 92 12.55 -16.44 -4.79
CA ASN A 92 13.52 -16.28 -5.88
C ASN A 92 13.78 -17.63 -6.58
N LYS A 93 13.92 -17.61 -7.91
CA LYS A 93 14.20 -18.79 -8.74
C LYS A 93 15.43 -19.62 -8.32
N ASP A 94 16.43 -18.99 -7.70
CA ASP A 94 17.67 -19.64 -7.26
C ASP A 94 17.68 -19.94 -5.75
N ALA A 95 16.53 -19.80 -5.09
CA ALA A 95 16.39 -20.00 -3.65
C ALA A 95 15.44 -21.17 -3.33
N ALA A 96 15.51 -21.64 -2.08
CA ALA A 96 14.55 -22.59 -1.53
C ALA A 96 14.14 -22.14 -0.12
N VAL A 97 12.89 -22.44 0.26
CA VAL A 97 12.42 -22.22 1.63
C VAL A 97 12.91 -23.37 2.50
N HIS A 98 13.71 -23.06 3.52
CA HIS A 98 14.16 -24.07 4.49
C HIS A 98 13.43 -23.99 5.84
N GLY A 99 12.61 -22.96 6.06
CA GLY A 99 11.82 -22.78 7.27
C GLY A 99 10.76 -21.69 7.07
N MET A 100 9.60 -21.88 7.70
CA MET A 100 8.52 -20.91 7.72
C MET A 100 7.80 -21.00 9.06
N GLN A 101 7.57 -19.86 9.69
CA GLN A 101 6.75 -19.70 10.89
C GLN A 101 5.68 -18.66 10.61
N MET A 102 4.48 -18.89 11.14
CA MET A 102 3.37 -17.96 11.06
C MET A 102 2.79 -17.82 12.46
N GLU A 103 2.81 -16.59 12.97
CA GLU A 103 2.21 -16.18 14.24
C GLU A 103 0.93 -15.41 13.94
N ILE A 104 -0.14 -15.66 14.71
CA ILE A 104 -1.45 -15.04 14.48
C ILE A 104 -1.98 -14.52 15.81
N GLY A 105 -2.03 -13.20 15.93
CA GLY A 105 -2.40 -12.57 17.20
C GLY A 105 -1.23 -12.64 18.19
N ASP A 106 -1.51 -13.05 19.42
CA ASP A 106 -0.51 -13.19 20.49
C ASP A 106 -0.08 -14.66 20.69
N GLU A 107 -0.31 -15.51 19.68
CA GLU A 107 -0.02 -16.96 19.65
C GLU A 107 1.02 -17.35 18.59
#